data_AF-A0A0Q6NV15-F1
#
_entry.id   AF-A0A0Q6NV15-F1
#
_cell.length_a   1.000
_cell.length_b   1.000
_cell.length_c   1.000
_cell.angle_alpha   90.00
_cell.angle_beta   90.00
_cell.angle_gamma   90.00
#
_symmetry.space_group_name_H-M   'P 1'
#
loop_
_entity.id
_entity.type
_entity.pdbx_description
1 polymer ?
#
loop_
_entity_poly.entity_id
_entity_poly.type
_entity_poly.pdbx_seq_one_letter_code
_entity_poly.pdbx_strand_id
1 'polypeptide(L)'
;MSTQEQQVVDLLKAIETGAAGPVAVINPEHYRQHNLGAADGLAGFGALLAALPPNSAKVNTVRVFEDGDYVFAHTEYEFFGPRIGFDIFRFEHGKIVEHWDNLQETPASANPSGNTMIDGATSATDIDKTEANKVLVAQFVDDILVNGRLEKLAGFFDGDSYIQHNPQIANGLSGLGAALEAMAKAGITMKYDTVHKVLGEGNFVLVVSEGSFGGKPTAFYDLFRVENGKIAEHWDTLETIPPQGEWKNQNGKFGF
;
A
#
# COMPACT_ATOMS: atom_id res chain seq x y z
N MET A 1 10.12 -12.20 -11.22
CA MET A 1 10.21 -12.25 -9.76
C MET A 1 11.67 -12.41 -9.35
N SER A 2 12.18 -11.49 -8.54
CA SER A 2 13.54 -11.51 -8.01
C SER A 2 13.69 -12.47 -6.82
N THR A 3 14.92 -12.61 -6.30
CA THR A 3 15.14 -13.36 -5.05
C THR A 3 14.51 -12.67 -3.83
N GLN A 4 14.58 -11.34 -3.73
CA GLN A 4 14.05 -10.60 -2.58
C GLN A 4 12.51 -10.57 -2.59
N GLU A 5 11.90 -10.47 -3.77
CA GLU A 5 10.45 -10.60 -3.92
C GLU A 5 9.96 -11.98 -3.46
N GLN A 6 10.64 -13.06 -3.87
CA GLN A 6 10.29 -14.40 -3.42
C GLN A 6 10.47 -14.53 -1.89
N GLN A 7 11.52 -13.94 -1.31
CA GLN A 7 11.73 -13.93 0.14
C GLN A 7 10.60 -13.21 0.88
N VAL A 8 10.09 -12.09 0.36
CA VAL A 8 8.93 -11.39 0.93
C VAL A 8 7.67 -12.24 0.82
N VAL A 9 7.40 -12.82 -0.35
CA VAL A 9 6.24 -13.73 -0.54
C VAL A 9 6.29 -14.90 0.45
N ASP A 10 7.46 -15.53 0.60
CA ASP A 10 7.65 -16.65 1.52
C ASP A 10 7.51 -16.22 2.99
N LEU A 11 8.02 -15.03 3.35
CA LEU A 11 7.89 -14.46 4.69
C LEU A 11 6.44 -14.16 5.04
N LEU A 12 5.70 -13.51 4.13
CA LEU A 12 4.29 -13.23 4.33
C LEU A 12 3.51 -14.54 4.43
N LYS A 13 3.78 -15.52 3.57
CA LYS A 13 3.12 -16.84 3.62
C LYS A 13 3.45 -17.63 4.88
N ALA A 14 4.57 -17.34 5.55
CA ALA A 14 4.92 -17.94 6.84
C ALA A 14 3.92 -17.58 7.95
N ILE A 15 3.21 -16.45 7.84
CA ILE A 15 2.15 -16.05 8.79
C ILE A 15 1.01 -17.08 8.79
N GLU A 16 0.59 -17.55 7.61
CA GLU A 16 -0.42 -18.61 7.49
C GLU A 16 0.14 -19.99 7.86
N THR A 17 1.34 -20.31 7.38
CA THR A 17 1.87 -21.68 7.45
C THR A 17 2.59 -22.01 8.75
N GLY A 18 2.99 -20.99 9.53
CA GLY A 18 3.85 -21.15 10.71
C GLY A 18 5.29 -21.58 10.38
N ALA A 19 5.71 -21.49 9.11
CA ALA A 19 7.04 -21.91 8.70
C ALA A 19 8.12 -21.01 9.29
N ALA A 20 9.06 -21.58 10.05
CA ALA A 20 10.15 -20.80 10.66
C ALA A 20 11.26 -20.40 9.66
N GLY A 21 11.40 -21.14 8.54
CA GLY A 21 12.45 -20.92 7.55
C GLY A 21 12.45 -19.50 6.96
N PRO A 22 11.33 -19.01 6.41
CA PRO A 22 11.26 -17.67 5.82
C PRO A 22 11.58 -16.54 6.80
N VAL A 23 11.30 -16.70 8.10
CA VAL A 23 11.63 -15.71 9.14
C VAL A 23 13.14 -15.44 9.22
N ALA A 24 13.99 -16.38 8.80
CA ALA A 24 15.44 -16.22 8.81
C ALA A 24 15.93 -15.12 7.86
N VAL A 25 15.10 -14.59 6.95
CA VAL A 25 15.46 -13.42 6.13
C VAL A 25 15.52 -12.13 6.94
N ILE A 26 14.85 -12.06 8.09
CA ILE A 26 14.86 -10.88 8.96
C ILE A 26 16.20 -10.79 9.69
N ASN A 27 16.78 -9.60 9.74
CA ASN A 27 17.95 -9.31 10.56
C ASN A 27 17.53 -9.22 12.05
N PRO A 28 17.94 -10.16 12.91
CA PRO A 28 17.46 -10.19 14.29
C PRO A 28 17.97 -9.03 15.16
N GLU A 29 19.08 -8.39 14.78
CA GLU A 29 19.74 -7.35 15.57
C GLU A 29 19.34 -5.94 15.18
N HIS A 30 18.94 -5.74 13.92
CA HIS A 30 18.69 -4.42 13.34
C HIS A 30 17.28 -4.25 12.76
N TYR A 31 16.38 -5.22 12.94
CA TYR A 31 15.02 -5.11 12.43
C TYR A 31 14.22 -4.01 13.15
N ARG A 32 13.70 -3.05 12.40
CA ARG A 32 12.80 -2.00 12.88
C ARG A 32 11.39 -2.21 12.33
N GLN A 33 10.40 -2.05 13.20
CA GLN A 33 9.00 -2.16 12.86
C GLN A 33 8.32 -0.78 12.86
N HIS A 34 7.58 -0.48 11.79
CA HIS A 34 6.78 0.74 11.65
C HIS A 34 5.27 0.48 11.72
N ASN A 35 4.82 -0.77 11.67
CA ASN A 35 3.46 -1.15 12.06
C ASN A 35 3.24 -0.74 13.53
N LEU A 36 2.38 0.26 13.74
CA LEU A 36 2.14 0.87 15.06
C LEU A 36 1.47 -0.09 16.05
N GLY A 37 0.81 -1.14 15.56
CA GLY A 37 0.20 -2.22 16.35
C GLY A 37 1.17 -3.32 16.76
N ALA A 38 2.43 -3.27 16.31
CA ALA A 38 3.49 -4.23 16.61
C ALA A 38 4.60 -3.59 17.44
N ALA A 39 5.11 -4.34 18.42
CA ALA A 39 6.32 -3.94 19.13
C ALA A 39 7.53 -4.04 18.20
N ASP A 40 8.60 -3.32 18.55
CA ASP A 40 9.80 -3.26 17.72
C ASP A 40 10.61 -4.56 17.73
N GLY A 41 11.47 -4.72 16.72
CA GLY A 41 12.39 -5.85 16.61
C GLY A 41 11.73 -7.18 16.24
N LEU A 42 12.57 -8.18 15.96
CA LEU A 42 12.11 -9.52 15.59
C LEU A 42 11.26 -10.16 16.71
N ALA A 43 11.56 -9.83 17.97
CA ALA A 43 10.77 -10.27 19.11
C ALA A 43 9.33 -9.69 19.09
N GLY A 44 9.18 -8.41 18.72
CA GLY A 44 7.87 -7.78 18.60
C GLY A 44 7.03 -8.35 17.46
N PHE A 45 7.67 -8.62 16.30
CA PHE A 45 7.05 -9.37 15.21
C PHE A 45 6.60 -10.77 15.65
N GLY A 46 7.49 -11.53 16.30
CA GLY A 46 7.17 -12.87 16.80
C GLY A 46 6.03 -12.87 17.82
N ALA A 47 5.96 -11.87 18.70
CA ALA A 47 4.87 -11.71 19.66
C ALA A 47 3.52 -11.41 18.99
N LEU A 48 3.51 -10.62 17.91
CA LEU A 48 2.30 -10.39 17.11
C LEU A 48 1.81 -11.69 16.47
N LEU A 49 2.71 -12.46 15.86
CA LEU A 49 2.34 -13.76 15.25
C LEU A 49 1.84 -14.76 16.30
N ALA A 50 2.44 -14.79 17.49
CA ALA A 50 2.01 -15.67 18.58
C ALA A 50 0.62 -15.31 19.16
N ALA A 51 0.13 -14.10 18.91
CA ALA A 51 -1.21 -13.68 19.32
C ALA A 51 -2.32 -14.20 18.38
N LEU A 52 -1.95 -14.70 17.20
CA LEU A 52 -2.91 -15.30 16.27
C LEU A 52 -3.37 -16.68 16.79
N PRO A 53 -4.67 -16.98 16.74
CA PRO A 53 -5.14 -18.33 16.99
C PRO A 53 -4.46 -19.34 16.04
N PRO A 54 -4.12 -20.55 16.51
CA PRO A 54 -3.49 -21.56 15.66
C PRO A 54 -4.31 -21.83 14.38
N ASN A 55 -3.65 -21.80 13.22
CA ASN A 55 -4.24 -22.03 11.90
C ASN A 55 -5.39 -21.08 11.51
N SER A 56 -5.51 -19.90 12.13
CA SER A 56 -6.54 -18.93 11.76
C SER A 56 -6.14 -17.99 10.63
N ALA A 57 -4.84 -17.81 10.39
CA ALA A 57 -4.37 -16.85 9.41
C ALA A 57 -4.47 -17.38 7.98
N LYS A 58 -4.89 -16.54 7.03
CA LYS A 58 -4.70 -16.75 5.58
C LYS A 58 -3.92 -15.61 4.97
N VAL A 59 -3.10 -15.94 3.98
CA VAL A 59 -2.25 -14.97 3.27
C VAL A 59 -2.26 -15.27 1.79
N ASN A 60 -2.57 -14.25 1.01
CA ASN A 60 -2.57 -14.25 -0.44
C ASN A 60 -1.86 -12.99 -0.96
N THR A 61 -0.56 -13.10 -1.23
CA THR A 61 0.20 -12.02 -1.86
C THR A 61 -0.15 -11.96 -3.35
N VAL A 62 -0.85 -10.91 -3.74
CA VAL A 62 -1.44 -10.75 -5.08
C VAL A 62 -0.40 -10.28 -6.09
N ARG A 63 0.45 -9.34 -5.66
CA ARG A 63 1.53 -8.75 -6.45
C ARG A 63 2.65 -8.28 -5.53
N VAL A 64 3.87 -8.32 -6.03
CA VAL A 64 5.10 -7.97 -5.31
C VAL A 64 6.07 -7.37 -6.31
N PHE A 65 6.80 -6.34 -5.87
CA PHE A 65 7.67 -5.53 -6.72
C PHE A 65 8.92 -5.10 -5.94
N GLU A 66 10.04 -4.94 -6.64
CA GLU A 66 11.33 -4.47 -6.08
C GLU A 66 11.74 -3.09 -6.63
N ASP A 67 12.14 -2.18 -5.74
CA ASP A 67 12.70 -0.86 -6.07
C ASP A 67 13.96 -0.60 -5.22
N GLY A 68 15.12 -0.92 -5.80
CA GLY A 68 16.41 -0.82 -5.13
C GLY A 68 16.47 -1.72 -3.89
N ASP A 69 16.65 -1.13 -2.71
CA ASP A 69 16.71 -1.86 -1.44
C ASP A 69 15.31 -2.13 -0.84
N TYR A 70 14.22 -1.79 -1.54
CA TYR A 70 12.87 -1.98 -1.05
C TYR A 70 12.12 -3.04 -1.85
N VAL A 71 11.34 -3.84 -1.15
CA VAL A 71 10.32 -4.71 -1.75
C VAL A 71 8.97 -4.31 -1.19
N PHE A 72 7.97 -4.16 -2.04
CA PHE A 72 6.60 -3.86 -1.61
C PHE A 72 5.61 -4.86 -2.20
N ALA A 73 4.63 -5.25 -1.40
CA ALA A 73 3.67 -6.29 -1.71
C ALA A 73 2.25 -5.80 -1.45
N HIS A 74 1.31 -6.20 -2.29
CA HIS A 74 -0.12 -6.05 -2.05
C HIS A 74 -0.69 -7.39 -1.65
N THR A 75 -1.24 -7.48 -0.44
CA THR A 75 -1.57 -8.75 0.18
C THR A 75 -2.98 -8.72 0.74
N GLU A 76 -3.73 -9.77 0.43
CA GLU A 76 -4.98 -10.11 1.08
C GLU A 76 -4.69 -11.06 2.25
N TYR A 77 -5.33 -10.77 3.36
CA TYR A 77 -5.14 -11.44 4.63
C TYR A 77 -6.48 -11.86 5.24
N GLU A 78 -6.48 -12.97 5.97
CA GLU A 78 -7.49 -13.27 6.96
C GLU A 78 -6.78 -13.36 8.31
N PHE A 79 -6.79 -12.31 9.10
CA PHE A 79 -6.39 -12.36 10.50
C PHE A 79 -7.14 -11.28 11.27
N PHE A 80 -7.79 -11.67 12.38
CA PHE A 80 -8.71 -10.80 13.10
C PHE A 80 -9.79 -10.18 12.18
N GLY A 81 -10.26 -10.96 11.19
CA GLY A 81 -11.14 -10.53 10.10
C GLY A 81 -10.41 -10.38 8.76
N PRO A 82 -11.16 -10.16 7.66
CA PRO A 82 -10.58 -10.00 6.34
C PRO A 82 -9.88 -8.64 6.26
N ARG A 83 -8.60 -8.67 5.92
CA ARG A 83 -7.73 -7.50 5.79
C ARG A 83 -7.10 -7.48 4.42
N ILE A 84 -6.79 -6.28 3.96
CA ILE A 84 -6.05 -6.08 2.74
C ILE A 84 -5.14 -4.87 2.90
N GLY A 85 -3.96 -4.95 2.31
CA GLY A 85 -3.14 -3.77 2.18
C GLY A 85 -1.75 -4.03 1.68
N PHE A 86 -0.89 -3.05 1.94
CA PHE A 86 0.45 -3.03 1.40
C PHE A 86 1.48 -3.22 2.49
N ASP A 87 2.44 -4.09 2.23
CA ASP A 87 3.63 -4.28 3.06
C ASP A 87 4.84 -3.73 2.30
N ILE A 88 5.74 -3.02 2.98
CA ILE A 88 7.00 -2.53 2.45
C ILE A 88 8.12 -3.05 3.34
N PHE A 89 9.13 -3.64 2.74
CA PHE A 89 10.31 -4.16 3.43
C PHE A 89 11.55 -3.49 2.87
N ARG A 90 12.47 -3.08 3.75
CA ARG A 90 13.81 -2.62 3.36
C ARG A 90 14.85 -3.70 3.63
N PHE A 91 15.73 -3.91 2.67
CA PHE A 91 16.82 -4.87 2.72
C PHE A 91 18.16 -4.18 2.97
N GLU A 92 19.02 -4.86 3.72
CA GLU A 92 20.46 -4.59 3.80
C GLU A 92 21.20 -5.92 3.81
N HIS A 93 22.23 -6.05 2.97
CA HIS A 93 23.06 -7.26 2.91
C HIS A 93 22.25 -8.56 2.73
N GLY A 94 21.15 -8.49 1.98
CA GLY A 94 20.25 -9.64 1.73
C GLY A 94 19.38 -10.04 2.92
N LYS A 95 19.24 -9.17 3.93
CA LYS A 95 18.35 -9.35 5.08
C LYS A 95 17.35 -8.20 5.17
N ILE A 96 16.13 -8.50 5.61
CA ILE A 96 15.14 -7.49 5.93
C ILE A 96 15.54 -6.79 7.23
N VAL A 97 15.68 -5.48 7.17
CA VAL A 97 16.02 -4.63 8.32
C VAL A 97 14.89 -3.71 8.72
N GLU A 98 13.91 -3.44 7.86
CA GLU A 98 12.76 -2.60 8.23
C GLU A 98 11.47 -3.09 7.56
N HIS A 99 10.34 -2.79 8.20
CA HIS A 99 9.01 -3.10 7.71
C HIS A 99 8.00 -1.99 8.01
N TRP A 100 7.21 -1.65 7.02
CA TRP A 100 6.01 -0.80 7.12
C TRP A 100 4.83 -1.57 6.54
N ASP A 101 3.64 -1.37 7.09
CA ASP A 101 2.40 -1.81 6.46
C ASP A 101 1.38 -0.68 6.42
N ASN A 102 0.36 -0.85 5.58
CA ASN A 102 -0.86 -0.05 5.63
C ASN A 102 -2.05 -0.96 5.34
N LEU A 103 -2.91 -1.17 6.34
CA LEU A 103 -3.96 -2.17 6.29
C LEU A 103 -5.35 -1.55 6.46
N GLN A 104 -6.32 -2.07 5.70
CA GLN A 104 -7.73 -1.79 5.91
C GLN A 104 -8.56 -3.08 5.95
N GLU A 105 -9.82 -2.96 6.36
CA GLU A 105 -10.78 -4.06 6.23
C GLU A 105 -11.08 -4.31 4.75
N THR A 106 -11.07 -5.58 4.33
CA THR A 106 -11.46 -5.95 2.97
C THR A 106 -12.98 -5.78 2.83
N PRO A 107 -13.46 -4.97 1.87
CA PRO A 107 -14.89 -4.81 1.65
C PRO A 107 -15.54 -6.14 1.23
N ALA A 108 -16.76 -6.39 1.72
CA ALA A 108 -17.52 -7.58 1.37
C ALA A 108 -18.03 -7.58 -0.08
N SER A 109 -17.99 -6.45 -0.78
CA SER A 109 -18.46 -6.29 -2.15
C SER A 109 -17.45 -5.53 -2.99
N ALA A 110 -17.47 -5.79 -4.29
CA ALA A 110 -16.76 -4.99 -5.27
C ALA A 110 -17.22 -3.51 -5.25
N ASN A 111 -16.41 -2.64 -5.83
CA ASN A 111 -16.73 -1.22 -5.98
C ASN A 111 -17.93 -1.00 -6.94
N PRO A 112 -18.41 0.25 -7.12
CA PRO A 112 -19.55 0.53 -7.98
C PRO A 112 -19.38 0.10 -9.45
N SER A 113 -18.15 -0.16 -9.90
CA SER A 113 -17.84 -0.68 -11.24
C SER A 113 -17.64 -2.19 -11.31
N GLY A 114 -17.78 -2.89 -10.18
CA GLY A 114 -17.65 -4.35 -10.12
C GLY A 114 -16.22 -4.87 -9.93
N ASN A 115 -15.24 -4.00 -9.66
CA ASN A 115 -13.87 -4.40 -9.39
C ASN A 115 -13.64 -4.62 -7.88
N THR A 116 -12.92 -5.67 -7.53
CA THR A 116 -12.41 -5.91 -6.17
C THR A 116 -11.10 -5.17 -5.95
N MET A 117 -10.63 -5.11 -4.70
CA MET A 117 -9.32 -4.53 -4.39
C MET A 117 -8.14 -5.40 -4.86
N ILE A 118 -8.35 -6.64 -5.30
CA ILE A 118 -7.26 -7.54 -5.72
C ILE A 118 -7.27 -7.86 -7.23
N ASP A 119 -8.30 -7.43 -7.94
CA ASP A 119 -8.39 -7.57 -9.39
C ASP A 119 -7.28 -6.79 -10.11
N GLY A 120 -7.16 -7.03 -11.42
CA GLY A 120 -6.29 -6.29 -12.32
C GLY A 120 -4.93 -6.94 -12.52
N ALA A 121 -4.00 -6.17 -13.10
CA ALA A 121 -2.67 -6.69 -13.43
C ALA A 121 -1.83 -6.98 -12.17
N THR A 122 -1.01 -8.04 -12.23
CA THR A 122 -0.17 -8.48 -11.10
C THR A 122 1.32 -8.53 -11.42
N SER A 123 1.70 -8.35 -12.69
CA SER A 123 3.09 -8.41 -13.14
C SER A 123 3.49 -7.10 -13.79
N ALA A 124 4.67 -6.58 -13.41
CA ALA A 124 5.22 -5.37 -13.99
C ALA A 124 5.64 -5.59 -15.45
N THR A 125 5.39 -4.56 -16.26
CA THR A 125 5.94 -4.38 -17.62
C THR A 125 6.65 -3.03 -17.67
N ASP A 126 7.27 -2.68 -18.80
CA ASP A 126 7.93 -1.36 -18.96
C ASP A 126 9.00 -1.08 -17.88
N ILE A 127 9.77 -2.11 -17.50
CA ILE A 127 10.84 -2.04 -16.47
C ILE A 127 11.83 -0.90 -16.76
N ASP A 128 12.11 -0.64 -18.03
CA ASP A 128 12.98 0.45 -18.49
C ASP A 128 12.41 1.85 -18.25
N LYS A 129 11.12 1.97 -17.93
CA LYS A 129 10.42 3.24 -17.69
C LYS A 129 10.12 3.52 -16.21
N THR A 130 10.60 2.68 -15.29
CA THR A 130 10.35 2.77 -13.84
C THR A 130 10.48 4.21 -13.32
N GLU A 131 11.60 4.87 -13.57
CA GLU A 131 11.84 6.24 -13.08
C GLU A 131 10.91 7.28 -13.71
N ALA A 132 10.60 7.16 -15.01
CA ALA A 132 9.66 8.05 -15.67
C ALA A 132 8.24 7.89 -15.11
N ASN A 133 7.83 6.66 -14.82
CA ASN A 133 6.52 6.35 -14.23
C ASN A 133 6.44 6.85 -12.79
N LYS A 134 7.50 6.68 -11.98
CA LYS A 134 7.60 7.23 -10.62
C LYS A 134 7.45 8.75 -10.63
N VAL A 135 8.11 9.45 -11.55
CA VAL A 135 7.97 10.91 -11.71
C VAL A 135 6.54 11.30 -12.08
N LEU A 136 5.93 10.63 -13.06
CA LEU A 136 4.54 10.91 -13.48
C LEU A 136 3.56 10.78 -12.32
N VAL A 137 3.63 9.67 -11.58
CA VAL A 137 2.70 9.36 -10.49
C VAL A 137 2.95 10.25 -9.28
N ALA A 138 4.22 10.52 -8.92
CA ALA A 138 4.54 11.47 -7.86
C ALA A 138 4.01 12.89 -8.17
N GLN A 139 4.15 13.33 -9.43
CA GLN A 139 3.59 14.61 -9.89
C GLN A 139 2.06 14.62 -9.81
N PHE A 140 1.38 13.52 -10.16
CA PHE A 140 -0.07 13.42 -10.02
C PHE A 140 -0.51 13.57 -8.57
N VAL A 141 0.10 12.82 -7.64
CA VAL A 141 -0.26 12.89 -6.21
C VAL A 141 0.00 14.28 -5.65
N ASP A 142 1.15 14.89 -5.94
CA ASP A 142 1.45 16.25 -5.48
C ASP A 142 0.52 17.30 -6.12
N ASP A 143 0.39 17.31 -7.45
CA ASP A 143 -0.42 18.30 -8.16
C ASP A 143 -1.89 18.22 -7.76
N ILE A 144 -2.47 17.02 -7.79
CA ILE A 144 -3.90 16.83 -7.68
C ILE A 144 -4.32 16.58 -6.23
N LEU A 145 -3.73 15.59 -5.57
CA LEU A 145 -4.22 15.13 -4.27
C LEU A 145 -3.77 16.05 -3.12
N VAL A 146 -2.51 16.51 -3.15
CA VAL A 146 -1.96 17.42 -2.13
C VAL A 146 -2.38 18.86 -2.39
N ASN A 147 -2.24 19.34 -3.62
CA ASN A 147 -2.38 20.77 -3.93
C ASN A 147 -3.67 21.16 -4.65
N GLY A 148 -4.53 20.20 -5.03
CA GLY A 148 -5.84 20.48 -5.63
C GLY A 148 -5.78 21.18 -7.01
N ARG A 149 -4.69 21.02 -7.77
CA ARG A 149 -4.48 21.64 -9.10
C ARG A 149 -5.24 20.89 -10.20
N LEU A 150 -6.57 20.86 -10.09
CA LEU A 150 -7.46 20.09 -10.97
C LEU A 150 -7.34 20.46 -12.45
N GLU A 151 -6.85 21.65 -12.78
CA GLU A 151 -6.56 22.07 -14.15
C GLU A 151 -5.51 21.19 -14.85
N LYS A 152 -4.68 20.47 -14.07
CA LYS A 152 -3.68 19.53 -14.59
C LYS A 152 -4.20 18.12 -14.74
N LEU A 153 -5.37 17.79 -14.20
CA LEU A 153 -5.87 16.42 -14.06
C LEU A 153 -5.87 15.66 -15.38
N ALA A 154 -6.43 16.26 -16.44
CA ALA A 154 -6.51 15.64 -17.77
C ALA A 154 -5.13 15.29 -18.38
N GLY A 155 -4.06 15.94 -17.91
CA GLY A 155 -2.69 15.66 -18.34
C GLY A 155 -2.17 14.28 -17.91
N PHE A 156 -2.71 13.72 -16.83
CA PHE A 156 -2.22 12.46 -16.25
C PHE A 156 -2.93 11.20 -16.79
N PHE A 157 -4.11 11.35 -17.40
CA PHE A 157 -4.95 10.22 -17.81
C PHE A 157 -5.16 10.21 -19.34
N ASP A 158 -5.59 9.05 -19.85
CA ASP A 158 -6.09 8.90 -21.22
C ASP A 158 -7.62 9.00 -21.23
N GLY A 159 -8.12 10.24 -21.31
CA GLY A 159 -9.55 10.50 -21.22
C GLY A 159 -10.16 10.00 -19.90
N ASP A 160 -11.23 9.21 -20.00
CA ASP A 160 -11.94 8.61 -18.86
C ASP A 160 -11.56 7.11 -18.66
N SER A 161 -10.53 6.62 -19.37
CA SER A 161 -10.09 5.23 -19.32
C SER A 161 -9.17 5.00 -18.13
N TYR A 162 -9.77 4.92 -16.94
CA TYR A 162 -9.09 4.69 -15.67
C TYR A 162 -9.83 3.64 -14.86
N ILE A 163 -9.16 2.54 -14.52
CA ILE A 163 -9.74 1.46 -13.73
C ILE A 163 -9.50 1.74 -12.25
N GLN A 164 -10.54 1.62 -11.45
CA GLN A 164 -10.51 1.89 -10.03
C GLN A 164 -10.78 0.63 -9.22
N HIS A 165 -10.03 0.47 -8.14
CA HIS A 165 -10.19 -0.61 -7.18
C HIS A 165 -10.50 -0.12 -5.76
N ASN A 166 -10.43 1.19 -5.50
CA ASN A 166 -10.96 1.79 -4.28
C ASN A 166 -12.44 1.35 -4.12
N PRO A 167 -12.83 0.82 -2.95
CA PRO A 167 -14.15 0.24 -2.74
C PRO A 167 -15.33 1.21 -2.92
N GLN A 168 -15.09 2.50 -2.78
CA GLN A 168 -16.10 3.55 -2.79
C GLN A 168 -16.15 4.34 -4.10
N ILE A 169 -15.23 4.09 -5.03
CA ILE A 169 -15.02 4.90 -6.23
C ILE A 169 -15.21 4.05 -7.47
N ALA A 170 -16.06 4.52 -8.39
CA ALA A 170 -16.26 3.89 -9.69
C ALA A 170 -15.06 4.16 -10.63
N ASN A 171 -14.97 3.39 -11.72
CA ASN A 171 -14.02 3.64 -12.80
C ASN A 171 -14.22 5.05 -13.41
N GLY A 172 -13.16 5.51 -14.06
CA GLY A 172 -13.10 6.80 -14.75
C GLY A 172 -12.83 7.97 -13.80
N LEU A 173 -12.34 9.05 -14.38
CA LEU A 173 -12.29 10.36 -13.72
C LEU A 173 -13.69 10.86 -13.39
N SER A 174 -14.69 10.49 -14.20
CA SER A 174 -16.10 10.73 -13.89
C SER A 174 -16.53 10.06 -12.58
N GLY A 175 -16.13 8.80 -12.35
CA GLY A 175 -16.34 8.07 -11.10
C GLY A 175 -15.66 8.71 -9.90
N LEU A 176 -14.40 9.11 -10.06
CA LEU A 176 -13.65 9.86 -9.03
C LEU A 176 -14.33 11.20 -8.69
N GLY A 177 -14.72 11.98 -9.69
CA GLY A 177 -15.38 13.26 -9.50
C GLY A 177 -16.71 13.12 -8.76
N ALA A 178 -17.53 12.13 -9.11
CA ALA A 178 -18.79 11.85 -8.44
C ALA A 178 -18.59 11.43 -6.97
N ALA A 179 -17.57 10.62 -6.69
CA ALA A 179 -17.24 10.21 -5.32
C ALA A 179 -16.78 11.41 -4.46
N LEU A 180 -15.92 12.28 -5.00
CA LEU A 180 -15.47 13.49 -4.32
C LEU A 180 -16.64 14.45 -4.03
N GLU A 181 -17.55 14.64 -4.98
CA GLU A 181 -18.75 15.45 -4.78
C GLU A 181 -19.67 14.86 -3.71
N ALA A 182 -19.86 13.53 -3.70
CA ALA A 182 -20.66 12.84 -2.69
C ALA A 182 -20.07 12.96 -1.29
N MET A 183 -18.75 12.77 -1.15
CA MET A 183 -18.02 12.98 0.11
C MET A 183 -18.16 14.41 0.62
N ALA A 184 -17.99 15.41 -0.27
CA ALA A 184 -18.15 16.82 0.08
C ALA A 184 -19.57 17.13 0.57
N LYS A 185 -20.61 16.59 -0.09
CA LYS A 185 -22.01 16.71 0.36
C LYS A 185 -22.27 16.06 1.72
N ALA A 186 -21.57 14.97 2.02
CA ALA A 186 -21.62 14.29 3.32
C ALA A 186 -20.76 14.97 4.40
N GLY A 187 -20.03 16.04 4.07
CA GLY A 187 -19.11 16.71 4.99
C GLY A 187 -17.84 15.91 5.30
N ILE A 188 -17.53 14.90 4.48
CA ILE A 188 -16.32 14.09 4.60
C ILE A 188 -15.23 14.75 3.78
N THR A 189 -14.12 15.10 4.44
CA THR A 189 -12.94 15.66 3.79
C THR A 189 -11.86 14.58 3.65
N MET A 190 -11.29 14.48 2.45
CA MET A 190 -10.06 13.74 2.19
C MET A 190 -8.99 14.76 1.87
N LYS A 191 -7.91 14.77 2.65
CA LYS A 191 -6.82 15.73 2.52
C LYS A 191 -5.51 14.98 2.56
N TYR A 192 -4.65 15.24 1.57
CA TYR A 192 -3.26 14.81 1.56
C TYR A 192 -2.39 15.99 2.01
N ASP A 193 -1.40 15.71 2.85
CA ASP A 193 -0.52 16.71 3.43
C ASP A 193 0.94 16.53 2.98
N THR A 194 1.46 15.30 2.96
CA THR A 194 2.88 15.04 2.66
C THR A 194 3.05 13.69 1.97
N VAL A 195 3.88 13.65 0.92
CA VAL A 195 4.38 12.40 0.32
C VAL A 195 5.68 12.01 1.01
N HIS A 196 5.70 10.81 1.60
CA HIS A 196 6.85 10.28 2.35
C HIS A 196 7.71 9.32 1.53
N LYS A 197 7.10 8.55 0.62
CA LYS A 197 7.83 7.60 -0.23
C LYS A 197 7.15 7.42 -1.57
N VAL A 198 7.97 7.21 -2.61
CA VAL A 198 7.54 6.78 -3.95
C VAL A 198 8.39 5.58 -4.32
N LEU A 199 7.76 4.42 -4.48
CA LEU A 199 8.39 3.17 -4.88
C LEU A 199 7.82 2.72 -6.22
N GLY A 200 8.60 2.11 -7.09
CA GLY A 200 8.07 1.58 -8.34
C GLY A 200 8.94 0.52 -8.99
N GLU A 201 8.28 -0.38 -9.72
CA GLU A 201 8.90 -1.34 -10.62
C GLU A 201 8.12 -1.34 -11.94
N GLY A 202 8.81 -0.97 -13.01
CA GLY A 202 8.23 -0.83 -14.33
C GLY A 202 7.05 0.12 -14.34
N ASN A 203 5.87 -0.41 -14.67
CA ASN A 203 4.64 0.35 -14.75
C ASN A 203 3.83 0.43 -13.45
N PHE A 204 4.28 -0.20 -12.36
CA PHE A 204 3.64 -0.06 -11.05
C PHE A 204 4.38 0.96 -10.18
N VAL A 205 3.62 1.87 -9.54
CA VAL A 205 4.17 2.88 -8.63
C VAL A 205 3.30 2.99 -7.39
N LEU A 206 3.87 2.73 -6.23
CA LEU A 206 3.27 2.93 -4.91
C LEU A 206 3.70 4.29 -4.34
N VAL A 207 2.74 5.10 -3.92
CA VAL A 207 2.97 6.37 -3.23
C VAL A 207 2.46 6.27 -1.80
N VAL A 208 3.34 6.57 -0.85
CA VAL A 208 3.03 6.60 0.58
C VAL A 208 2.87 8.04 1.02
N SER A 209 1.68 8.39 1.47
CA SER A 209 1.31 9.75 1.86
C SER A 209 0.68 9.81 3.25
N GLU A 210 0.83 10.96 3.88
CA GLU A 210 0.16 11.34 5.12
C GLU A 210 -0.92 12.37 4.83
N GLY A 211 -2.01 12.33 5.59
CA GLY A 211 -2.95 13.43 5.67
C GLY A 211 -4.10 13.16 6.64
N SER A 212 -5.32 13.48 6.23
CA SER A 212 -6.51 13.21 7.03
C SER A 212 -7.73 12.79 6.21
N PHE A 213 -8.53 11.89 6.79
CA PHE A 213 -9.81 11.45 6.25
C PHE A 213 -10.91 11.63 7.31
N GLY A 214 -11.95 12.40 6.99
CA GLY A 214 -13.02 12.74 7.93
C GLY A 214 -12.51 13.43 9.20
N GLY A 215 -11.44 14.22 9.08
CA GLY A 215 -10.80 14.92 10.20
C GLY A 215 -9.90 14.06 11.09
N LYS A 216 -9.68 12.78 10.75
CA LYS A 216 -8.76 11.89 11.48
C LYS A 216 -7.43 11.78 10.73
N PRO A 217 -6.26 11.79 11.41
CA PRO A 217 -4.98 11.47 10.78
C PRO A 217 -5.03 10.13 10.06
N THR A 218 -4.54 10.08 8.83
CA THR A 218 -4.67 8.90 7.97
C THR A 218 -3.43 8.74 7.09
N ALA A 219 -2.97 7.50 6.96
CA ALA A 219 -1.96 7.11 5.99
C ALA A 219 -2.65 6.57 4.73
N PHE A 220 -2.21 7.07 3.59
CA PHE A 220 -2.68 6.70 2.25
C PHE A 220 -1.55 5.99 1.52
N TYR A 221 -1.82 4.78 1.07
CA TYR A 221 -0.90 4.01 0.23
C TYR A 221 -1.61 3.78 -1.09
N ASP A 222 -1.19 4.50 -2.13
CA ASP A 222 -1.82 4.53 -3.44
C ASP A 222 -0.92 3.85 -4.46
N LEU A 223 -1.33 2.68 -4.96
CA LEU A 223 -0.66 1.95 -6.03
C LEU A 223 -1.30 2.29 -7.36
N PHE A 224 -0.50 2.73 -8.32
CA PHE A 224 -0.93 3.06 -9.67
C PHE A 224 -0.27 2.14 -10.70
N ARG A 225 -1.00 1.82 -11.77
CA ARG A 225 -0.41 1.29 -13.00
C ARG A 225 -0.40 2.36 -14.08
N VAL A 226 0.73 2.49 -14.76
CA VAL A 226 0.92 3.37 -15.92
C VAL A 226 0.81 2.57 -17.22
N GLU A 227 0.20 3.18 -18.23
CA GLU A 227 0.08 2.64 -19.57
C GLU A 227 0.22 3.78 -20.58
N ASN A 228 1.09 3.62 -21.57
CA ASN A 228 1.32 4.63 -22.61
C ASN A 228 1.62 6.04 -22.05
N GLY A 229 2.31 6.12 -20.90
CA GLY A 229 2.65 7.37 -20.23
C GLY A 229 1.47 8.06 -19.54
N LYS A 230 0.40 7.31 -19.25
CA LYS A 230 -0.82 7.77 -18.57
C LYS A 230 -1.17 6.84 -17.41
N ILE A 231 -1.76 7.37 -16.35
CA ILE A 231 -2.29 6.56 -15.25
C ILE A 231 -3.53 5.82 -15.76
N ALA A 232 -3.53 4.49 -15.62
CA ALA A 232 -4.55 3.61 -16.20
C ALA A 232 -5.32 2.80 -15.15
N GLU A 233 -4.73 2.55 -13.98
CA GLU A 233 -5.33 1.69 -12.95
C GLU A 233 -4.85 2.10 -11.56
N HIS A 234 -5.68 1.89 -10.53
CA HIS A 234 -5.37 2.31 -9.16
C HIS A 234 -6.00 1.43 -8.09
N TRP A 235 -5.21 1.16 -7.05
CA TRP A 235 -5.59 0.50 -5.81
C TRP A 235 -5.08 1.34 -4.64
N ASP A 236 -5.82 1.40 -3.54
CA ASP A 236 -5.38 2.14 -2.37
C ASP A 236 -5.67 1.40 -1.06
N THR A 237 -5.04 1.91 0.00
CA THR A 237 -5.50 1.68 1.37
C THR A 237 -5.51 2.98 2.17
N LEU A 238 -6.52 3.09 3.04
CA LEU A 238 -6.67 4.18 3.99
C LEU A 238 -6.63 3.63 5.41
N GLU A 239 -5.58 3.94 6.15
CA GLU A 239 -5.44 3.52 7.55
C GLU A 239 -5.44 4.72 8.48
N THR A 240 -6.37 4.77 9.43
CA THR A 240 -6.37 5.80 10.47
C THR A 240 -5.15 5.61 11.38
N ILE A 241 -4.35 6.66 11.55
CA ILE A 241 -3.19 6.62 12.43
C ILE A 241 -3.68 6.79 13.87
N PRO A 242 -3.46 5.81 14.76
CA PRO A 242 -3.87 5.93 16.16
C PRO A 242 -3.06 7.01 16.88
N PRO A 243 -3.54 7.56 18.00
CA PRO A 243 -2.77 8.50 18.80
C PRO A 243 -1.47 7.85 19.31
N GLN A 244 -0.42 8.65 19.47
CA GLN A 244 0.92 8.15 19.83
C GLN A 244 0.96 7.29 21.10
N GLY A 245 0.05 7.53 22.06
CA GLY A 245 -0.05 6.73 23.30
C GLY A 245 -0.50 5.27 23.08
N GLU A 246 -1.03 4.94 21.90
CA GLU A 246 -1.44 3.57 21.53
C GLU A 246 -0.37 2.83 20.71
N TRP A 247 0.72 3.50 20.33
CA TRP A 247 1.78 2.90 19.52
C TRP A 247 2.59 1.91 20.34
N LYS A 248 2.87 0.73 19.77
CA LYS A 248 3.69 -0.31 20.40
C LYS A 248 5.19 -0.19 20.10
N ASN A 249 5.57 0.74 19.22
CA ASN A 249 6.95 1.09 18.92
C ASN A 249 7.10 2.63 18.81
N GLN A 250 8.34 3.12 18.73
CA GLN A 250 8.66 4.54 18.63
C GLN A 250 9.16 4.97 17.24
N ASN A 251 9.09 4.08 16.24
CA ASN A 251 9.67 4.30 14.93
C ASN A 251 8.77 5.14 14.00
N GLY A 252 7.48 5.26 14.34
CA GLY A 252 6.50 6.08 13.63
C GLY A 252 6.03 5.45 12.31
N LYS A 253 4.90 5.94 11.79
CA LYS A 253 4.25 5.39 10.58
C LYS A 253 5.07 5.58 9.29
N PHE A 254 5.91 6.62 9.23
CA PHE A 254 6.55 7.08 7.98
C PHE A 254 8.08 7.18 8.06
N GLY A 255 8.75 6.51 9.00
CA GLY A 255 10.19 6.67 9.24
C GLY A 255 11.12 6.05 8.17
N PHE A 256 10.93 6.41 6.89
CA PHE A 256 11.71 5.98 5.73
C PHE A 256 13.13 6.57 5.62
#